data_AF-A0A819R6R5-F1
#
_entry.id   AF-A0A819R6R5-F1
#
_cell.length_a   1.000
_cell.length_b   1.000
_cell.length_c   1.000
_cell.angle_alpha   90.00
_cell.angle_beta   90.00
_cell.angle_gamma   90.00
#
_symmetry.space_group_name_H-M   'P 1'
#
loop_
_entity.id
_entity.type
_entity.pdbx_description
1 polymer ?
#
loop_
_entity_poly.entity_id
_entity_poly.type
_entity_poly.pdbx_seq_one_letter_code
_entity_poly.pdbx_strand_id
1 'polypeptide(L)'
;NVGGGTGMISFGFKAGTEASSRKIDGLHYTIGVLVQSKFGRKKQLIITGVPVGEELLKIEKKQYNFQPLLVTIVSGDDGNDCETHYPLCPYGKKCTYGSKCKYFHIERRYQNPLSITESLQMKERLEKSKLQHQSSNPSIMPVLINPLPPIAVLEEPLIK
;
A
#
# COMPACT_ATOMS: atom_id res chain seq x y z
N ASN A 1 -5.55 -9.09 10.36
CA ASN A 1 -6.56 -8.26 9.65
C ASN A 1 -6.39 -6.82 10.04
N VAL A 2 -6.60 -5.91 9.09
CA VAL A 2 -6.37 -4.46 9.25
C VAL A 2 -7.50 -3.65 8.59
N GLY A 3 -7.63 -2.38 8.97
CA GLY A 3 -8.59 -1.44 8.38
C GLY A 3 -10.04 -1.94 8.43
N GLY A 4 -10.81 -1.67 7.37
CA GLY A 4 -12.20 -2.16 7.25
C GLY A 4 -12.33 -3.69 7.15
N GLY A 5 -11.23 -4.42 6.93
CA GLY A 5 -11.20 -5.88 6.86
C GLY A 5 -11.26 -6.59 8.22
N THR A 6 -11.00 -5.89 9.34
CA THR A 6 -10.88 -6.52 10.67
C THR A 6 -12.13 -7.29 11.08
N GLY A 7 -13.32 -6.71 10.89
CA GLY A 7 -14.61 -7.33 11.23
C GLY A 7 -15.23 -8.19 10.12
N MET A 8 -14.51 -8.47 9.03
CA MET A 8 -15.09 -9.15 7.88
C MET A 8 -15.14 -10.66 8.02
N ILE A 9 -16.24 -11.24 7.51
CA ILE A 9 -16.52 -12.66 7.40
C ILE A 9 -17.10 -12.90 6.02
N SER A 10 -16.56 -13.90 5.31
CA SER A 10 -17.02 -14.30 3.98
C SER A 10 -17.07 -15.82 3.92
N PHE A 11 -18.15 -16.36 3.35
CA PHE A 11 -18.40 -17.81 3.31
C PHE A 11 -18.37 -18.49 4.69
N GLY A 12 -18.64 -17.76 5.78
CA GLY A 12 -18.56 -18.28 7.15
C GLY A 12 -17.13 -18.45 7.68
N PHE A 13 -16.11 -17.98 6.97
CA PHE A 13 -14.72 -17.97 7.39
C PHE A 13 -14.24 -16.54 7.65
N LYS A 14 -13.16 -16.41 8.43
CA LYS A 14 -12.54 -15.10 8.64
C LYS A 14 -12.10 -14.54 7.30
N ALA A 15 -12.59 -13.36 6.98
CA ALA A 15 -12.22 -12.63 5.78
C ALA A 15 -11.50 -11.33 6.14
N GLY A 16 -11.17 -10.55 5.12
CA GLY A 16 -10.42 -9.32 5.26
C GLY A 16 -10.40 -8.47 4.00
N THR A 17 -9.42 -7.58 3.98
CA THR A 17 -9.03 -6.83 2.79
C THR A 17 -7.86 -7.56 2.15
N GLU A 18 -7.97 -7.89 0.88
CA GLU A 18 -6.96 -8.62 0.12
C GLU A 18 -6.66 -7.91 -1.19
N ALA A 19 -5.43 -8.01 -1.67
CA ALA A 19 -5.01 -7.45 -2.94
C ALA A 19 -4.45 -8.53 -3.86
N SER A 20 -4.71 -8.40 -5.15
CA SER A 20 -4.11 -9.23 -6.19
C SER A 20 -3.72 -8.36 -7.36
N SER A 21 -2.66 -8.74 -8.07
CA SER A 21 -2.26 -8.04 -9.29
C SER A 21 -1.77 -9.02 -10.35
N ARG A 22 -1.86 -8.60 -11.61
CA ARG A 22 -1.38 -9.36 -12.75
C ARG A 22 -0.81 -8.41 -13.80
N LYS A 23 0.39 -8.72 -14.28
CA LYS A 23 0.97 -8.09 -15.46
C LYS A 23 0.48 -8.78 -16.72
N ILE A 24 0.17 -8.00 -17.74
CA ILE A 24 -0.22 -8.49 -19.06
C ILE A 24 0.99 -8.37 -19.98
N ASP A 25 1.60 -9.51 -20.27
CA ASP A 25 2.73 -9.60 -21.18
C ASP A 25 2.29 -9.13 -22.59
N GLY A 26 3.10 -8.30 -23.23
CA GLY A 26 2.84 -7.74 -24.56
C GLY A 26 2.14 -6.37 -24.58
N LEU A 27 1.47 -5.95 -23.51
CA LEU A 27 0.90 -4.59 -23.38
C LEU A 27 1.57 -3.73 -22.29
N HIS A 28 2.57 -4.29 -21.59
CA HIS A 28 3.23 -3.65 -20.44
C HIS A 28 2.24 -3.14 -19.37
N TYR A 29 1.04 -3.70 -19.27
CA TYR A 29 0.00 -3.20 -18.36
C TYR A 29 -0.01 -3.99 -17.06
N THR A 30 -0.16 -3.34 -15.91
CA THR A 30 -0.43 -4.02 -14.64
C THR A 30 -1.85 -3.74 -14.20
N ILE A 31 -2.61 -4.81 -13.94
CA ILE A 31 -3.92 -4.71 -13.29
C ILE A 31 -3.73 -5.03 -11.82
N GLY A 32 -4.13 -4.11 -10.95
CA GLY A 32 -4.28 -4.31 -9.51
C GLY A 32 -5.76 -4.38 -9.11
N VAL A 33 -6.08 -5.27 -8.19
CA VAL A 33 -7.42 -5.43 -7.61
C VAL A 33 -7.28 -5.43 -6.10
N LEU A 34 -8.08 -4.62 -5.42
CA LEU A 34 -8.24 -4.63 -3.96
C LEU A 34 -9.67 -5.01 -3.62
N VAL A 35 -9.84 -6.04 -2.82
CA VAL A 35 -11.15 -6.60 -2.46
C VAL A 35 -11.33 -6.54 -0.94
N GLN A 36 -12.49 -6.07 -0.51
CA GLN A 36 -12.94 -6.16 0.87
C GLN A 36 -14.19 -7.04 0.91
N SER A 37 -14.01 -8.29 1.35
CA SER A 37 -15.00 -9.36 1.18
C SER A 37 -15.86 -9.59 2.42
N LYS A 38 -17.16 -9.29 2.33
CA LYS A 38 -18.17 -9.61 3.33
C LYS A 38 -19.44 -10.15 2.68
N PHE A 39 -19.33 -11.31 2.04
CA PHE A 39 -20.46 -11.96 1.39
C PHE A 39 -20.33 -13.48 1.37
N GLY A 40 -21.39 -14.15 0.93
CA GLY A 40 -21.39 -15.57 0.61
C GLY A 40 -21.73 -16.49 1.80
N ARG A 41 -22.43 -17.58 1.50
CA ARG A 41 -22.71 -18.67 2.45
C ARG A 41 -21.64 -19.75 2.32
N LYS A 42 -21.31 -20.46 3.40
CA LYS A 42 -20.28 -21.53 3.43
C LYS A 42 -20.36 -22.48 2.23
N LYS A 43 -21.55 -22.99 1.89
CA LYS A 43 -21.78 -23.88 0.73
C LYS A 43 -21.37 -23.31 -0.63
N GLN A 44 -21.30 -21.99 -0.78
CA GLN A 44 -21.00 -21.32 -2.05
C GLN A 44 -19.49 -21.09 -2.26
N LEU A 45 -18.65 -21.47 -1.29
CA LEU A 45 -17.21 -21.32 -1.40
C LEU A 45 -16.65 -22.28 -2.45
N ILE A 46 -16.11 -21.70 -3.52
CA ILE A 46 -15.42 -22.42 -4.59
C ILE A 46 -14.01 -21.85 -4.69
N ILE A 47 -13.00 -22.71 -4.66
CA ILE A 47 -11.58 -22.33 -4.79
C ILE A 47 -11.03 -23.10 -5.98
N THR A 48 -10.47 -22.39 -6.97
CA THR A 48 -9.90 -23.01 -8.19
C THR A 48 -10.85 -24.01 -8.87
N GLY A 49 -12.16 -23.72 -8.86
CA GLY A 49 -13.19 -24.59 -9.43
C GLY A 49 -13.68 -25.72 -8.52
N VAL A 50 -13.06 -25.94 -7.36
CA VAL A 50 -13.42 -27.00 -6.41
C VAL A 50 -14.45 -26.49 -5.38
N PRO A 51 -15.60 -27.16 -5.16
CA PRO A 51 -16.64 -26.74 -4.23
C PRO A 51 -16.29 -27.04 -2.76
N VAL A 52 -15.22 -26.42 -2.27
CA VAL A 52 -14.68 -26.61 -0.91
C VAL A 52 -15.73 -26.36 0.17
N GLY A 53 -16.64 -25.41 -0.07
CA GLY A 53 -17.71 -25.07 0.86
C GLY A 53 -18.65 -26.24 1.19
N GLU A 54 -18.96 -27.07 0.20
CA GLU A 54 -19.83 -28.24 0.37
C GLU A 54 -19.12 -29.35 1.13
N GLU A 55 -17.85 -29.61 0.78
CA GLU A 55 -17.04 -30.61 1.47
C GLU A 55 -16.86 -30.26 2.96
N LEU A 56 -16.63 -28.99 3.28
CA LEU A 56 -16.48 -28.55 4.67
C LEU A 56 -17.79 -28.56 5.47
N LEU A 57 -18.95 -28.47 4.83
CA LEU A 57 -20.24 -28.57 5.50
C LEU A 57 -20.59 -30.00 5.91
N LYS A 58 -20.06 -31.01 5.20
CA LYS A 58 -20.21 -32.42 5.58
C LYS A 58 -19.55 -32.71 6.93
N ILE A 59 -18.41 -32.06 7.19
CA ILE A 59 -17.62 -32.21 8.41
C ILE A 59 -18.17 -31.31 9.53
N GLU A 60 -18.52 -30.06 9.21
CA GLU A 60 -18.90 -29.09 10.22
C GLU A 60 -20.11 -28.23 9.80
N LYS A 61 -21.26 -28.51 10.43
CA LYS A 61 -22.60 -27.95 10.09
C LYS A 61 -22.87 -26.52 10.58
N LYS A 62 -21.85 -25.71 10.83
CA LYS A 62 -22.05 -24.29 11.20
C LYS A 62 -22.30 -23.45 9.95
N GLN A 63 -23.46 -22.80 9.92
CA GLN A 63 -23.83 -21.88 8.86
C GLN A 63 -24.20 -20.52 9.46
N TYR A 64 -23.57 -19.47 8.93
CA TYR A 64 -23.82 -18.09 9.32
C TYR A 64 -24.47 -17.35 8.16
N ASN A 65 -25.48 -16.54 8.46
CA ASN A 65 -26.16 -15.73 7.48
C ASN A 65 -25.66 -14.30 7.58
N PHE A 66 -25.05 -13.79 6.52
CA PHE A 66 -24.51 -12.43 6.48
C PHE A 66 -25.17 -11.65 5.36
N GLN A 67 -25.48 -10.38 5.64
CA GLN A 67 -25.88 -9.41 4.64
C GLN A 67 -24.72 -9.23 3.63
N PRO A 68 -24.95 -9.39 2.32
CA PRO A 68 -23.88 -9.34 1.34
C PRO A 68 -23.40 -7.91 1.11
N LEU A 69 -22.11 -7.68 1.32
CA LEU A 69 -21.40 -6.46 0.90
C LEU A 69 -19.99 -6.85 0.41
N LEU A 70 -19.75 -6.66 -0.89
CA LEU A 70 -18.44 -6.84 -1.51
C LEU A 70 -18.02 -5.50 -2.10
N VAL A 71 -16.88 -4.98 -1.65
CA VAL A 71 -16.27 -3.78 -2.23
C VAL A 71 -15.04 -4.22 -3.00
N THR A 72 -15.00 -3.89 -4.30
CA THR A 72 -13.87 -4.21 -5.18
C THR A 72 -13.40 -2.93 -5.85
N ILE A 73 -12.11 -2.63 -5.74
CA ILE A 73 -11.44 -1.51 -6.41
C ILE A 73 -10.51 -2.13 -7.45
N VAL A 74 -10.59 -1.65 -8.69
CA VAL A 74 -9.71 -2.06 -9.78
C VAL A 74 -8.91 -0.84 -10.23
N SER A 75 -7.60 -1.00 -10.29
CA SER A 75 -6.65 0.00 -10.78
C SER A 75 -5.82 -0.63 -11.88
N GLY A 76 -5.43 0.15 -12.88
CA GLY A 76 -4.46 -0.33 -13.85
C GLY A 76 -3.54 0.78 -14.32
N ASP A 77 -2.28 0.42 -14.51
CA ASP A 77 -1.25 1.27 -15.08
C ASP A 77 -0.84 0.74 -16.45
N ASP A 78 -0.66 1.63 -17.41
CA ASP A 78 0.17 1.37 -18.56
C ASP A 78 1.61 1.50 -18.09
N GLY A 79 2.29 0.38 -17.84
CA GLY A 79 3.71 0.30 -17.49
C GLY A 79 4.64 0.76 -18.61
N ASN A 80 4.15 1.64 -19.48
CA ASN A 80 4.98 2.57 -20.18
C ASN A 80 5.27 3.72 -19.21
N ASP A 81 6.54 3.86 -18.83
CA ASP A 81 7.12 5.13 -18.42
C ASP A 81 7.15 6.11 -19.63
N CYS A 82 6.16 6.06 -20.53
CA CYS A 82 6.06 6.97 -21.64
C CYS A 82 5.62 8.30 -21.05
N GLU A 83 6.46 9.31 -21.26
CA GLU A 83 6.09 10.71 -21.12
C GLU A 83 4.63 10.87 -21.49
N THR A 84 3.82 11.37 -20.55
CA THR A 84 2.42 11.67 -20.78
C THR A 84 2.35 12.75 -21.86
N HIS A 85 2.40 12.32 -23.13
CA HIS A 85 2.36 13.18 -24.30
C HIS A 85 0.89 13.56 -24.50
N TYR A 86 0.36 14.32 -23.53
CA TYR A 86 -0.79 15.16 -23.80
C TYR A 86 -0.44 15.93 -25.10
N PRO A 87 -1.36 15.96 -26.08
CA PRO A 87 -1.09 16.72 -27.28
C PRO A 87 -0.73 18.15 -26.89
N LEU A 88 0.29 18.71 -27.56
CA LEU A 88 0.73 20.08 -27.33
C LEU A 88 -0.48 21.00 -27.42
N CYS A 89 -0.59 21.91 -26.46
CA CYS A 89 -1.67 22.88 -26.46
C CYS A 89 -1.66 23.66 -27.79
N PRO A 90 -2.79 23.71 -28.53
CA PRO A 90 -2.87 24.43 -29.80
C PRO A 90 -2.57 25.93 -29.65
N TYR A 91 -2.70 26.47 -28.43
CA TYR A 91 -2.41 27.86 -28.11
C TYR A 91 -0.98 28.09 -27.58
N GLY A 92 -0.24 27.04 -27.21
CA GLY A 92 1.14 27.15 -26.73
C GLY A 92 1.35 28.26 -25.70
N LYS A 93 2.31 29.16 -25.96
CA LYS A 93 2.61 30.31 -25.06
C LYS A 93 1.46 31.32 -24.91
N LYS A 94 0.45 31.26 -25.79
CA LYS A 94 -0.73 32.15 -25.79
C LYS A 94 -1.92 31.57 -25.00
N CYS A 95 -1.76 30.40 -24.38
CA CYS A 95 -2.83 29.76 -23.63
C CYS A 95 -3.17 30.55 -22.36
N THR A 96 -4.42 31.02 -22.28
CA THR A 96 -4.97 31.75 -21.12
C THR A 96 -5.40 30.84 -19.96
N TYR A 97 -5.58 29.53 -20.23
CA TYR A 97 -6.05 28.56 -19.25
C TYR A 97 -5.02 28.17 -18.19
N GLY A 98 -3.74 28.52 -18.37
CA GLY A 98 -2.69 28.31 -17.37
C GLY A 98 -2.64 26.87 -16.84
N SER A 99 -2.41 26.70 -15.54
CA SER A 99 -2.35 25.39 -14.85
C SER A 99 -3.62 24.54 -14.97
N LYS A 100 -4.75 25.11 -15.43
CA LYS A 100 -6.01 24.39 -15.69
C LYS A 100 -6.13 23.86 -17.12
N CYS A 101 -5.16 24.15 -17.98
CA CYS A 101 -5.16 23.65 -19.35
C CYS A 101 -5.04 22.13 -19.36
N LYS A 102 -5.96 21.46 -20.05
CA LYS A 102 -5.96 20.01 -20.26
C LYS A 102 -4.83 19.52 -21.18
N TYR A 103 -4.20 20.42 -21.94
CA TYR A 103 -3.19 20.12 -22.95
C TYR A 103 -1.75 20.39 -22.46
N PHE A 104 -0.76 19.74 -23.07
CA PHE A 104 0.64 19.84 -22.65
C PHE A 104 1.27 21.18 -23.03
N HIS A 105 2.15 21.68 -22.16
CA HIS A 105 2.98 22.86 -22.42
C HIS A 105 4.45 22.55 -22.10
N ILE A 106 5.32 22.57 -23.12
CA ILE A 106 6.78 22.35 -22.98
C ILE A 106 7.42 23.30 -21.96
N GLU A 107 6.96 24.55 -21.89
CA GLU A 107 7.49 25.57 -20.96
C GLU A 107 7.25 25.24 -19.47
N ARG A 108 6.38 24.28 -19.15
CA ARG A 108 6.09 23.89 -17.75
C ARG A 108 6.99 22.77 -17.22
N ARG A 109 7.79 22.09 -18.05
CA ARG A 109 8.69 21.01 -17.56
C ARG A 109 9.70 21.49 -16.52
N TYR A 110 10.00 22.79 -16.47
CA TYR A 110 10.91 23.40 -15.50
C TYR A 110 10.21 24.19 -14.39
N GLN A 111 8.88 24.35 -14.44
CA GLN A 111 8.13 25.03 -13.39
C GLN A 111 7.47 23.99 -12.50
N ASN A 112 7.80 24.04 -11.20
CA ASN A 112 7.28 23.15 -10.17
C ASN A 112 5.77 22.89 -10.41
N PRO A 113 5.33 21.63 -10.63
CA PRO A 113 3.95 21.32 -11.01
C PRO A 113 2.93 21.61 -9.90
N LEU A 114 3.40 21.91 -8.69
CA LEU A 114 2.57 22.21 -7.53
C LEU A 114 2.06 23.65 -7.57
N SER A 115 0.74 23.82 -7.41
CA SER A 115 0.16 25.12 -7.11
C SER A 115 0.76 25.72 -5.83
N ILE A 116 0.68 27.04 -5.67
CA ILE A 116 1.14 27.72 -4.45
C ILE A 116 0.44 27.14 -3.22
N THR A 117 -0.86 26.83 -3.34
CA THR A 117 -1.65 26.19 -2.27
C THR A 117 -1.11 24.82 -1.90
N GLU A 118 -0.82 23.96 -2.88
CA GLU A 118 -0.24 22.64 -2.63
C GLU A 118 1.18 22.73 -2.07
N SER A 119 1.97 23.69 -2.55
CA SER A 119 3.32 23.95 -2.04
C SER A 119 3.31 24.39 -0.57
N LEU A 120 2.34 25.23 -0.16
CA LEU A 120 2.16 25.64 1.22
C LEU A 120 1.68 24.48 2.10
N GLN A 121 0.71 23.68 1.62
CA GLN A 121 0.22 22.50 2.34
C GLN A 121 1.31 21.43 2.51
N MET A 122 2.17 21.25 1.50
CA MET A 122 3.28 20.30 1.57
C MET A 122 4.35 20.78 2.57
N LYS A 123 4.66 22.08 2.59
CA LYS A 123 5.52 22.69 3.61
C LYS A 123 4.95 22.54 5.02
N GLU A 124 3.65 22.78 5.20
CA GLU A 124 2.97 22.62 6.49
C GLU A 124 3.00 21.16 6.98
N ARG A 125 2.80 20.18 6.08
CA ARG A 125 2.92 18.75 6.41
C ARG A 125 4.35 18.37 6.77
N LEU A 126 5.34 18.91 6.07
CA LEU A 126 6.76 18.69 6.36
C LEU A 126 7.13 19.30 7.72
N GLU A 127 6.66 20.50 8.05
CA GLU A 127 6.86 21.11 9.36
C GLU A 127 6.20 20.30 10.48
N LYS A 128 4.96 19.84 10.28
CA LYS A 128 4.27 18.94 11.23
C LYS A 128 5.03 17.63 11.42
N SER A 129 5.60 17.04 10.36
CA SER A 129 6.43 15.83 10.47
C SER A 129 7.77 16.07 11.17
N LYS A 130 8.38 17.25 11.01
CA LYS A 130 9.62 17.63 11.71
C LYS A 130 9.39 17.85 13.20
N LEU A 131 8.25 18.45 13.56
CA LEU A 131 7.84 18.64 14.95
C LEU A 131 7.53 17.31 15.67
N GLN A 132 6.94 16.33 14.95
CA GLN A 132 6.71 15.00 15.52
C GLN A 132 8.00 14.19 15.71
N HIS A 133 9.01 14.37 14.87
CA HIS A 133 10.31 13.70 15.03
C HIS A 133 11.20 14.31 16.13
N GLN A 134 10.91 15.52 16.63
CA GLN A 134 11.65 16.12 17.75
C GLN A 134 11.16 15.68 19.14
N SER A 135 10.03 14.97 19.26
CA SER A 135 9.54 14.47 20.55
C SER A 135 10.02 13.07 20.92
N SER A 136 10.95 12.48 20.16
CA SER A 136 11.57 11.19 20.49
C SER A 136 13.09 11.25 20.30
N ASN A 137 13.80 11.76 21.31
CA ASN A 137 15.20 11.43 21.50
C ASN A 137 15.53 11.36 23.00
N PRO A 138 15.62 10.17 23.61
CA PRO A 138 16.50 9.96 24.75
C PRO A 138 17.96 9.93 24.27
N SER A 139 18.82 10.56 25.07
CA SER A 139 20.19 10.97 24.75
C SER A 139 21.13 9.89 24.20
N ILE A 140 21.96 10.35 23.25
CA ILE A 140 23.13 9.72 22.61
C ILE A 140 24.21 9.32 23.64
N MET A 141 24.96 8.23 23.37
CA MET A 141 26.44 8.24 23.34
C MET A 141 26.99 7.15 22.38
N PRO A 142 28.14 7.37 21.70
CA PRO A 142 28.53 6.66 20.47
C PRO A 142 29.44 5.44 20.69
N VAL A 143 29.33 4.46 19.78
CA VAL A 143 30.18 3.26 19.67
C VAL A 143 31.44 3.59 18.86
N LEU A 144 32.62 3.33 19.41
CA LEU A 144 33.93 3.34 18.73
C LEU A 144 34.44 1.89 18.59
N ILE A 145 35.12 1.60 17.47
CA ILE A 145 35.42 0.28 16.91
C ILE A 145 36.80 -0.29 17.38
N ASN A 146 36.81 -1.56 17.83
CA ASN A 146 37.82 -2.68 17.83
C ASN A 146 39.24 -2.50 18.44
N PRO A 147 40.00 -3.55 18.89
CA PRO A 147 39.99 -4.99 18.49
C PRO A 147 40.07 -6.08 19.62
N LEU A 148 39.91 -7.36 19.25
CA LEU A 148 40.15 -8.61 20.02
C LEU A 148 41.66 -9.03 20.00
N PRO A 149 42.13 -10.09 20.70
CA PRO A 149 42.14 -10.47 22.14
C PRO A 149 43.60 -10.63 22.68
N PRO A 150 43.87 -11.09 23.93
CA PRO A 150 44.19 -12.52 24.12
C PRO A 150 43.77 -13.16 25.47
N ILE A 151 44.01 -14.46 25.54
CA ILE A 151 43.70 -15.53 26.51
C ILE A 151 44.40 -15.39 27.88
N ALA A 152 43.75 -15.81 28.99
CA ALA A 152 44.31 -16.52 30.19
C ALA A 152 43.24 -16.60 31.33
N VAL A 153 42.70 -17.77 31.76
CA VAL A 153 43.21 -18.78 32.73
C VAL A 153 42.83 -18.50 34.19
N LEU A 154 42.03 -19.42 34.78
CA LEU A 154 41.95 -19.96 36.19
C LEU A 154 41.89 -18.97 37.38
N GLU A 155 41.26 -19.19 38.55
CA GLU A 155 40.93 -20.37 39.37
C GLU A 155 39.64 -20.09 40.21
N GLU A 156 38.98 -21.15 40.71
CA GLU A 156 38.16 -21.16 41.95
C GLU A 156 39.07 -20.88 43.20
N PRO A 157 38.70 -21.15 44.47
CA PRO A 157 37.41 -21.24 45.18
C PRO A 157 37.39 -20.36 46.47
N LEU A 158 36.27 -20.31 47.20
CA LEU A 158 36.16 -20.78 48.61
C LEU A 158 34.84 -20.34 49.30
N ILE A 159 34.05 -21.34 49.72
CA ILE A 159 33.60 -21.64 51.11
C ILE A 159 32.95 -20.46 51.88
N LYS A 160 31.67 -20.51 52.30
CA LYS A 160 30.93 -21.54 53.07
C LYS A 160 29.47 -21.64 52.64
#